data_AF-A0A1B8W2Q5-F1
#
_entry.id   AF-A0A1B8W2Q5-F1
#
_cell.length_a   1.000
_cell.length_b   1.000
_cell.length_c   1.000
_cell.angle_alpha   90.00
_cell.angle_beta   90.00
_cell.angle_gamma   90.00
#
_symmetry.space_group_name_H-M   'P 1'
#
loop_
_entity.id
_entity.type
_entity.pdbx_description
1 polymer ?
#
loop_
_entity_poly.entity_id
_entity_poly.type
_entity_poly.pdbx_seq_one_letter_code
_entity_poly.pdbx_strand_id
1 'polypeptide(L)'
;MDLNEKFEIKSESLGELFVKMNNKTLIYDPYYQRNFVWDTEHQKEFIRTILLGLPCPMIFVAEGDIDLDTHVKYLHIIDGQQRMRTVEKFLNNDLEVDGKQYKGLEQDEKLNFSKYQIGTVRLKYNPEQDIAEITKIFQRLNIGNYELTSTEKTLSKFSDNEFVFLARLISNDKVLTSSAQNGEEADDEISDDTDENEVVVESLVNFRENPFITKEFKDWAEKKDFSKFKSFFLNEEIYSIQQIKRNINTKDVIDLIGIVMNKEFHGRVLDDEEIEGLTSDVLNQKSVIFIKFDKAIEIFNKITIPEVPGFRKKKYFLLRSNAFTLLLALLLNYEYLDHIDIGKLNTELEQFCVSLPGDYVAAAKNSNMDKKQRAIRHEYVELMIKRCIE
;
A
#
# COMPACT_ATOMS: atom_id res chain seq x y z
N MET A 1 4.11 38.41 12.40
CA MET A 1 3.37 37.13 12.36
C MET A 1 3.48 36.55 13.74
N ASP A 2 2.38 36.46 14.48
CA ASP A 2 2.38 35.85 15.82
C ASP A 2 2.67 34.35 15.64
N LEU A 3 3.68 33.84 16.35
CA LEU A 3 4.11 32.44 16.23
C LEU A 3 3.03 31.47 16.77
N ASN A 4 2.13 31.96 17.63
CA ASN A 4 1.10 31.15 18.28
C ASN A 4 -0.22 31.08 17.52
N GLU A 5 -0.35 31.74 16.36
CA GLU A 5 -1.60 31.74 15.61
C GLU A 5 -1.82 30.47 14.78
N LYS A 6 -0.76 29.70 14.49
CA LYS A 6 -0.75 28.59 13.53
C LYS A 6 -1.37 27.28 14.05
N PHE A 7 -1.44 27.11 15.37
CA PHE A 7 -2.00 25.92 15.99
C PHE A 7 -2.58 26.22 17.37
N GLU A 8 -3.39 25.31 17.89
CA GLU A 8 -3.97 25.36 19.22
C GLU A 8 -3.80 23.99 19.89
N ILE A 9 -3.45 23.96 21.18
CA ILE A 9 -3.37 22.72 21.95
C ILE A 9 -4.62 22.60 22.82
N LYS A 10 -5.30 21.46 22.72
CA LYS A 10 -6.47 21.09 23.51
C LYS A 10 -6.29 19.73 24.17
N SER A 11 -7.19 19.41 25.06
CA SER A 11 -7.44 18.05 25.54
C SER A 11 -8.85 17.68 25.14
N GLU A 12 -9.03 16.50 24.57
CA GLU A 12 -10.34 15.98 24.17
C GLU A 12 -10.53 14.58 24.77
N SER A 13 -11.76 14.25 25.15
CA SER A 13 -12.06 12.91 25.64
C SER A 13 -12.08 11.90 24.49
N LEU A 14 -11.70 10.64 24.75
CA LEU A 14 -11.85 9.57 23.76
C LEU A 14 -13.31 9.40 23.33
N GLY A 15 -14.28 9.60 24.23
CA GLY A 15 -15.69 9.57 23.90
C GLY A 15 -16.08 10.60 22.84
N GLU A 16 -15.65 11.87 23.00
CA GLU A 16 -15.92 12.93 22.01
C GLU A 16 -15.24 12.66 20.67
N LEU A 17 -13.99 12.18 20.69
CA LEU A 17 -13.27 11.82 19.47
C LEU A 17 -13.96 10.66 18.74
N PHE A 18 -14.45 9.66 19.48
CA PHE A 18 -15.18 8.53 18.90
C PHE A 18 -16.50 8.96 18.27
N VAL A 19 -17.26 9.87 18.91
CA VAL A 19 -18.47 10.45 18.30
C VAL A 19 -18.12 11.15 16.98
N LYS A 20 -17.01 11.88 16.92
CA LYS A 20 -16.56 12.52 15.68
C LYS A 20 -16.15 11.51 14.61
N MET A 21 -15.51 10.41 14.99
CA MET A 21 -15.16 9.31 14.07
C MET A 21 -16.42 8.67 13.48
N ASN A 22 -17.39 8.29 14.33
CA ASN A 22 -18.64 7.66 13.89
C ASN A 22 -19.47 8.58 12.98
N ASN A 23 -19.49 9.88 13.30
CA ASN A 23 -20.18 10.88 12.48
C ASN A 23 -19.38 11.28 11.23
N LYS A 24 -18.21 10.66 10.98
CA LYS A 24 -17.29 10.98 9.88
C LYS A 24 -16.81 12.44 9.85
N THR A 25 -16.89 13.14 10.97
CA THR A 25 -16.38 14.52 11.12
C THR A 25 -14.90 14.56 11.53
N LEU A 26 -14.37 13.44 12.05
CA LEU A 26 -12.94 13.20 12.21
C LEU A 26 -12.46 12.18 11.18
N ILE A 27 -11.80 12.65 10.14
CA ILE A 27 -11.20 11.85 9.07
C ILE A 27 -9.80 11.43 9.52
N TYR A 28 -9.69 10.19 10.00
CA TYR A 28 -8.42 9.63 10.46
C TYR A 28 -7.72 8.76 9.41
N ASP A 29 -8.29 8.67 8.20
CA ASP A 29 -7.78 7.82 7.14
C ASP A 29 -7.59 8.51 5.77
N PRO A 30 -6.92 9.68 5.73
CA PRO A 30 -6.68 10.35 4.46
C PRO A 30 -5.83 9.48 3.52
N TYR A 31 -6.15 9.53 2.22
CA TYR A 31 -5.55 8.70 1.16
C TYR A 31 -4.01 8.85 1.03
N TYR A 32 -3.45 9.96 1.54
CA TYR A 32 -2.02 10.28 1.57
C TYR A 32 -1.26 9.71 2.77
N GLN A 33 -1.95 9.14 3.76
CA GLN A 33 -1.30 8.54 4.93
C GLN A 33 -0.93 7.07 4.73
N ARG A 34 0.08 6.62 5.50
CA ARG A 34 0.59 5.24 5.44
C ARG A 34 -0.48 4.21 5.81
N ASN A 35 -0.28 3.00 5.33
CA ASN A 35 -1.02 1.82 5.81
C ASN A 35 -0.92 1.69 7.34
N PHE A 36 -1.89 1.02 7.96
CA PHE A 36 -1.79 0.70 9.39
C PHE A 36 -0.58 -0.23 9.62
N VAL A 37 0.41 0.23 10.41
CA VAL A 37 1.69 -0.46 10.58
C VAL A 37 1.88 -1.09 11.95
N TRP A 38 1.14 -0.65 12.98
CA TRP A 38 1.23 -1.26 14.31
C TRP A 38 0.86 -2.74 14.24
N ASP A 39 1.70 -3.59 14.83
CA ASP A 39 1.33 -4.99 15.06
C ASP A 39 0.34 -5.09 16.24
N THR A 40 -0.17 -6.28 16.48
CA THR A 40 -1.16 -6.52 17.53
C THR A 40 -0.62 -6.23 18.93
N GLU A 41 0.66 -6.50 19.19
CA GLU A 41 1.26 -6.26 20.50
C GLU A 41 1.42 -4.76 20.80
N HIS A 42 1.85 -3.95 19.82
CA HIS A 42 1.88 -2.49 19.95
C HIS A 42 0.47 -1.92 20.16
N GLN A 43 -0.55 -2.46 19.49
CA GLN A 43 -1.94 -2.08 19.69
C GLN A 43 -2.41 -2.34 21.12
N LYS A 44 -2.15 -3.56 21.63
CA LYS A 44 -2.49 -3.95 23.01
C LYS A 44 -1.80 -3.06 24.03
N GLU A 45 -0.52 -2.77 23.87
CA GLU A 45 0.23 -1.91 24.79
C GLU A 45 -0.33 -0.48 24.83
N PHE A 46 -0.78 0.04 23.70
CA PHE A 46 -1.42 1.34 23.65
C PHE A 46 -2.77 1.38 24.37
N ILE A 47 -3.62 0.37 24.17
CA ILE A 47 -4.88 0.27 24.93
C ILE A 47 -4.61 0.07 26.42
N ARG A 48 -3.62 -0.75 26.78
CA ARG A 48 -3.19 -0.95 28.17
C ARG A 48 -2.77 0.38 28.81
N THR A 49 -2.02 1.21 28.09
CA THR A 49 -1.66 2.57 28.53
C THR A 49 -2.90 3.39 28.88
N ILE A 50 -3.94 3.36 28.03
CA ILE A 50 -5.20 4.07 28.25
C ILE A 50 -5.96 3.51 29.45
N LEU A 51 -6.11 2.19 29.54
CA LEU A 51 -6.82 1.52 30.64
C LEU A 51 -6.16 1.75 31.99
N LEU A 52 -4.83 1.88 32.02
CA LEU A 52 -4.06 2.22 33.22
C LEU A 52 -4.09 3.72 33.56
N GLY A 53 -4.70 4.56 32.72
CA GLY A 53 -4.73 6.02 32.91
C GLY A 53 -3.36 6.68 32.74
N LEU A 54 -2.42 6.02 32.06
CA LEU A 54 -1.08 6.54 31.82
C LEU A 54 -1.09 7.57 30.68
N PRO A 55 -0.17 8.55 30.68
CA PRO A 55 -0.10 9.54 29.61
C PRO A 55 0.27 8.88 28.27
N CYS A 56 -0.38 9.31 27.20
CA CYS A 56 -0.07 8.89 25.84
C CYS A 56 0.31 10.07 24.94
N PRO A 57 0.98 9.83 23.79
CA PRO A 57 1.34 10.90 22.87
C PRO A 57 0.12 11.62 22.28
N MET A 58 0.25 12.94 22.13
CA MET A 58 -0.79 13.78 21.53
C MET A 58 -1.12 13.37 20.09
N ILE A 59 -2.32 13.67 19.62
CA ILE A 59 -2.70 13.58 18.21
C ILE A 59 -2.62 14.95 17.56
N PHE A 60 -2.32 14.99 16.26
CA PHE A 60 -2.33 16.22 15.47
C PHE A 60 -3.49 16.15 14.50
N VAL A 61 -4.28 17.21 14.42
CA VAL A 61 -5.42 17.31 13.51
C VAL A 61 -5.37 18.64 12.76
N ALA A 62 -5.86 18.68 11.52
CA ALA A 62 -5.99 19.88 10.70
C ALA A 62 -7.48 20.15 10.41
N GLU A 63 -7.88 21.41 10.42
CA GLU A 63 -9.26 21.80 10.10
C GLU A 63 -9.45 21.87 8.59
N GLY A 64 -10.28 20.98 8.04
CA GLY A 64 -10.73 21.02 6.65
C GLY A 64 -11.87 21.99 6.43
N ASP A 65 -12.46 21.91 5.24
CA ASP A 65 -13.57 22.77 4.86
C ASP A 65 -14.82 22.53 5.72
N ILE A 66 -15.65 23.57 5.76
CA ILE A 66 -16.96 23.51 6.41
C ILE A 66 -17.92 22.85 5.43
N ASP A 67 -18.54 21.77 5.87
CA ASP A 67 -19.69 21.20 5.20
C ASP A 67 -20.84 22.22 5.22
N LEU A 68 -21.26 22.72 4.05
CA LEU A 68 -22.25 23.80 3.98
C LEU A 68 -23.67 23.35 4.34
N ASP A 69 -23.95 22.05 4.35
CA ASP A 69 -25.27 21.52 4.70
C ASP A 69 -25.39 21.26 6.21
N THR A 70 -24.34 20.69 6.81
CA THR A 70 -24.30 20.36 8.24
C THR A 70 -23.66 21.46 9.10
N HIS A 71 -22.96 22.40 8.48
CA HIS A 71 -22.18 23.48 9.10
C HIS A 71 -21.06 22.96 10.03
N VAL A 72 -20.61 21.71 9.83
CA VAL A 72 -19.53 21.09 10.60
C VAL A 72 -18.21 21.22 9.87
N LYS A 73 -17.14 21.57 10.59
CA LYS A 73 -15.76 21.47 10.09
C LYS A 73 -15.26 20.04 10.18
N TYR A 74 -14.77 19.50 9.06
CA TYR A 74 -14.05 18.24 9.08
C TYR A 74 -12.68 18.41 9.75
N LEU A 75 -12.28 17.41 10.53
CA LEU A 75 -10.95 17.34 11.15
C LEU A 75 -10.18 16.21 10.49
N HIS A 76 -9.01 16.50 9.92
CA HIS A 76 -8.13 15.47 9.36
C HIS A 76 -7.03 15.15 10.35
N ILE A 77 -6.90 13.89 10.76
CA ILE A 77 -5.74 13.48 11.57
C ILE A 77 -4.48 13.60 10.71
N ILE A 78 -3.48 14.34 11.19
CA ILE A 78 -2.15 14.48 10.59
C ILE A 78 -1.15 13.52 11.25
N ASP A 79 -1.21 13.35 12.58
CA ASP A 79 -0.47 12.33 13.32
C ASP A 79 -1.35 11.69 14.41
N GLY A 80 -1.14 10.40 14.67
CA GLY A 80 -1.95 9.64 15.63
C GLY A 80 -3.01 8.74 15.01
N GLN A 81 -3.03 8.56 13.68
CA GLN A 81 -3.92 7.63 13.00
C GLN A 81 -3.88 6.23 13.61
N GLN A 82 -2.67 5.70 13.91
CA GLN A 82 -2.52 4.35 14.46
C GLN A 82 -3.15 4.25 15.85
N ARG A 83 -3.03 5.31 16.66
CA ARG A 83 -3.66 5.42 17.98
C ARG A 83 -5.18 5.39 17.86
N MET A 84 -5.75 6.22 16.98
CA MET A 84 -7.20 6.31 16.83
C MET A 84 -7.82 5.04 16.22
N ARG A 85 -7.18 4.42 15.22
CA ARG A 85 -7.58 3.11 14.69
C ARG A 85 -7.53 2.01 15.74
N THR A 86 -6.52 2.03 16.61
CA THR A 86 -6.41 1.06 17.70
C THR A 86 -7.55 1.22 18.71
N VAL A 87 -7.90 2.48 19.06
CA VAL A 87 -9.04 2.80 19.93
C VAL A 87 -10.35 2.31 19.32
N GLU A 88 -10.57 2.57 18.04
CA GLU A 88 -11.75 2.12 17.30
C GLU A 88 -11.88 0.60 17.29
N LYS A 89 -10.81 -0.12 16.94
CA LYS A 89 -10.80 -1.60 17.00
C LYS A 89 -11.15 -2.13 18.37
N PHE A 90 -10.60 -1.55 19.43
CA PHE A 90 -10.92 -1.97 20.79
C PHE A 90 -12.40 -1.74 21.11
N LEU A 91 -12.93 -0.55 20.80
CA LEU A 91 -14.35 -0.20 21.01
C LEU A 91 -15.30 -1.12 20.25
N ASN A 92 -14.92 -1.54 19.05
CA ASN A 92 -15.69 -2.45 18.21
C ASN A 92 -15.58 -3.93 18.62
N ASN A 93 -14.67 -4.25 19.55
CA ASN A 93 -14.33 -5.61 20.01
C ASN A 93 -13.45 -6.43 19.06
N ASP A 94 -12.79 -5.77 18.10
CA ASP A 94 -11.86 -6.40 17.14
C ASP A 94 -10.43 -6.52 17.70
N LEU A 95 -10.23 -6.10 18.95
CA LEU A 95 -8.97 -6.19 19.67
C LEU A 95 -9.21 -6.64 21.12
N GLU A 96 -8.54 -7.73 21.50
CA GLU A 96 -8.52 -8.22 22.88
C GLU A 96 -7.24 -7.77 23.59
N VAL A 97 -7.39 -7.26 24.82
CA VAL A 97 -6.28 -6.78 25.66
C VAL A 97 -6.42 -7.42 27.03
N ASP A 98 -5.37 -8.14 27.47
CA ASP A 98 -5.33 -8.83 28.76
C ASP A 98 -6.55 -9.74 29.03
N GLY A 99 -7.02 -10.45 27.99
CA GLY A 99 -8.17 -11.36 28.07
C GLY A 99 -9.54 -10.67 28.06
N LYS A 100 -9.59 -9.36 27.82
CA LYS A 100 -10.84 -8.60 27.73
C LYS A 100 -10.94 -7.84 26.41
N GLN A 101 -12.10 -7.96 25.76
CA GLN A 101 -12.57 -7.01 24.74
C GLN A 101 -13.35 -5.87 25.42
N TYR A 102 -13.60 -4.76 24.73
CA TYR A 102 -14.31 -3.61 25.30
C TYR A 102 -15.67 -3.99 25.91
N LYS A 103 -16.44 -4.88 25.28
CA LYS A 103 -17.71 -5.40 25.78
C LYS A 103 -17.58 -6.09 27.14
N GLY A 104 -16.44 -6.74 27.39
CA GLY A 104 -16.11 -7.45 28.63
C GLY A 104 -15.57 -6.55 29.75
N LEU A 105 -15.38 -5.25 29.50
CA LEU A 105 -15.06 -4.29 30.55
C LEU A 105 -16.26 -4.01 31.47
N GLU A 106 -15.98 -3.80 32.75
CA GLU A 106 -16.96 -3.35 33.73
C GLU A 106 -17.46 -1.93 33.40
N GLN A 107 -18.60 -1.54 33.97
CA GLN A 107 -19.23 -0.25 33.67
C GLN A 107 -18.31 0.93 34.03
N ASP A 108 -17.60 0.85 35.15
CA ASP A 108 -16.65 1.89 35.58
C ASP A 108 -15.41 1.94 34.67
N GLU A 109 -14.91 0.78 34.20
CA GLU A 109 -13.80 0.70 33.24
C GLU A 109 -14.19 1.39 31.91
N LYS A 110 -15.39 1.12 31.39
CA LYS A 110 -15.91 1.78 30.17
C LYS A 110 -16.07 3.29 30.36
N LEU A 111 -16.58 3.71 31.51
CA LEU A 111 -16.74 5.12 31.84
C LEU A 111 -15.40 5.84 31.90
N ASN A 112 -14.39 5.22 32.52
CA ASN A 112 -13.04 5.76 32.62
C ASN A 112 -12.36 5.81 31.25
N PHE A 113 -12.50 4.77 30.43
CA PHE A 113 -11.99 4.74 29.06
C PHE A 113 -12.59 5.88 28.23
N SER A 114 -13.90 6.08 28.28
CA SER A 114 -14.57 7.16 27.56
C SER A 114 -14.16 8.56 28.03
N LYS A 115 -13.84 8.72 29.31
CA LYS A 115 -13.41 10.00 29.90
C LYS A 115 -11.92 10.28 29.71
N TYR A 116 -11.12 9.27 29.37
CA TYR A 116 -9.69 9.40 29.17
C TYR A 116 -9.40 10.55 28.20
N GLN A 117 -8.48 11.42 28.63
CA GLN A 117 -8.14 12.66 27.94
C GLN A 117 -6.89 12.46 27.10
N ILE A 118 -7.00 12.72 25.79
CA ILE A 118 -5.85 12.77 24.90
C ILE A 118 -5.57 14.21 24.48
N GLY A 119 -4.30 14.59 24.50
CA GLY A 119 -3.90 15.91 24.01
C GLY A 119 -4.05 15.96 22.48
N THR A 120 -4.63 17.05 21.98
CA THR A 120 -4.85 17.30 20.56
C THR A 120 -4.20 18.60 20.17
N VAL A 121 -3.31 18.56 19.16
CA VAL A 121 -2.78 19.75 18.51
C VAL A 121 -3.60 20.02 17.25
N ARG A 122 -4.39 21.10 17.26
CA ARG A 122 -5.20 21.55 16.14
C ARG A 122 -4.43 22.54 15.29
N LEU A 123 -4.11 22.14 14.07
CA LEU A 123 -3.46 22.94 13.06
C LEU A 123 -4.51 23.80 12.34
N LYS A 124 -4.26 25.11 12.23
CA LYS A 124 -5.12 26.03 11.47
C LYS A 124 -4.69 26.09 10.01
N TYR A 125 -4.60 24.92 9.39
CA TYR A 125 -4.23 24.72 7.99
C TYR A 125 -5.33 23.90 7.32
N ASN A 126 -5.71 24.27 6.10
CA ASN A 126 -6.66 23.49 5.31
C ASN A 126 -5.88 22.37 4.59
N PRO A 127 -6.20 21.07 4.80
CA PRO A 127 -5.55 19.94 4.14
C PRO A 127 -5.52 19.98 2.62
N GLU A 128 -6.49 20.64 1.98
CA GLU A 128 -6.58 20.77 0.53
C GLU A 128 -5.76 21.95 0.00
N GLN A 129 -5.67 23.04 0.76
CA GLN A 129 -4.99 24.27 0.32
C GLN A 129 -3.54 24.36 0.80
N ASP A 130 -3.23 23.78 1.96
CA ASP A 130 -1.96 23.96 2.69
C ASP A 130 -1.13 22.66 2.76
N ILE A 131 -1.30 21.75 1.79
CA ILE A 131 -0.68 20.42 1.79
C ILE A 131 0.84 20.45 2.00
N ALA A 132 1.52 21.44 1.43
CA ALA A 132 2.97 21.59 1.56
C ALA A 132 3.41 21.90 3.01
N GLU A 133 2.67 22.73 3.73
CA GLU A 133 2.99 23.06 5.13
C GLU A 133 2.63 21.92 6.07
N ILE A 134 1.47 21.28 5.85
CA ILE A 134 1.07 20.08 6.59
C ILE A 134 2.09 18.97 6.41
N THR A 135 2.59 18.75 5.19
CA THR A 135 3.65 17.78 4.89
C THR A 135 4.93 18.08 5.66
N LYS A 136 5.37 19.35 5.71
CA LYS A 136 6.56 19.75 6.48
C LYS A 136 6.36 19.53 7.99
N ILE A 137 5.18 19.83 8.53
CA ILE A 137 4.86 19.60 9.94
C ILE A 137 4.90 18.10 10.24
N PHE A 138 4.22 17.30 9.42
CA PHE A 138 4.20 15.85 9.53
C PHE A 138 5.60 15.24 9.50
N GLN A 139 6.45 15.69 8.56
CA GLN A 139 7.85 15.27 8.49
C GLN A 139 8.60 15.59 9.79
N ARG A 140 8.41 16.79 10.36
CA ARG A 140 9.06 17.21 11.61
C ARG A 140 8.63 16.40 12.83
N LEU A 141 7.35 16.04 12.92
CA LEU A 141 6.83 15.21 14.00
C LEU A 141 7.44 13.81 14.02
N ASN A 142 7.80 13.29 12.84
CA ASN A 142 8.32 11.94 12.67
C ASN A 142 9.87 11.85 12.65
N ILE A 143 10.60 12.94 12.93
CA ILE A 143 12.07 12.95 12.94
C ILE A 143 12.66 11.98 14.00
N GLY A 144 11.93 11.71 15.09
CA GLY A 144 12.40 10.83 16.18
C GLY A 144 11.73 9.46 16.27
N ASN A 145 10.54 9.28 15.70
CA ASN A 145 9.76 8.04 15.79
C ASN A 145 9.43 7.58 14.36
N TYR A 146 10.23 6.65 13.84
CA TYR A 146 10.02 6.04 12.53
C TYR A 146 9.87 7.07 11.39
N GLU A 147 11.01 7.62 10.94
CA GLU A 147 11.03 8.37 9.68
C GLU A 147 10.35 7.56 8.57
N LEU A 148 9.45 8.22 7.83
CA LEU A 148 8.93 7.64 6.60
C LEU A 148 10.10 7.19 5.73
N THR A 149 10.00 5.98 5.21
CA THR A 149 10.91 5.54 4.15
C THR A 149 10.78 6.48 2.95
N SER A 150 11.82 6.53 2.10
CA SER A 150 11.75 7.31 0.85
C SER A 150 10.51 6.95 0.03
N THR A 151 10.17 5.67 -0.04
CA THR A 151 8.94 5.17 -0.68
C THR A 151 7.68 5.79 -0.10
N GLU A 152 7.52 5.77 1.22
CA GLU A 152 6.32 6.33 1.85
C GLU A 152 6.26 7.86 1.71
N LYS A 153 7.41 8.55 1.69
CA LYS A 153 7.48 9.99 1.39
C LYS A 153 6.99 10.29 -0.02
N THR A 154 7.46 9.54 -1.02
CA THR A 154 7.02 9.69 -2.41
C THR A 154 5.51 9.41 -2.54
N LEU A 155 5.00 8.32 -1.97
CA LEU A 155 3.57 8.00 -2.06
C LEU A 155 2.67 9.02 -1.35
N SER A 156 3.13 9.57 -0.23
CA SER A 156 2.41 10.65 0.46
C SER A 156 2.42 11.95 -0.34
N LYS A 157 3.54 12.27 -1.01
CA LYS A 157 3.65 13.47 -1.85
C LYS A 157 2.80 13.38 -3.11
N PHE A 158 2.73 12.20 -3.73
CA PHE A 158 2.02 11.95 -4.97
C PHE A 158 0.66 11.29 -4.74
N SER A 159 0.02 11.64 -3.64
CA SER A 159 -1.24 11.03 -3.24
C SER A 159 -2.39 11.41 -4.19
N ASP A 160 -2.30 12.58 -4.81
CA ASP A 160 -3.20 13.17 -5.80
C ASP A 160 -2.82 12.82 -7.25
N ASN A 161 -1.70 12.12 -7.44
CA ASN A 161 -1.18 11.81 -8.76
C ASN A 161 -1.75 10.48 -9.30
N GLU A 162 -2.43 10.54 -10.44
CA GLU A 162 -3.10 9.37 -11.02
C GLU A 162 -2.14 8.29 -11.54
N PHE A 163 -0.88 8.61 -11.89
CA PHE A 163 0.13 7.60 -12.20
C PHE A 163 0.48 6.80 -10.94
N VAL A 164 0.77 7.47 -9.84
CA VAL A 164 1.02 6.79 -8.56
C VAL A 164 -0.22 6.00 -8.12
N PHE A 165 -1.41 6.53 -8.35
CA PHE A 165 -2.66 5.82 -8.08
C PHE A 165 -2.80 4.54 -8.92
N LEU A 166 -2.51 4.58 -10.23
CA LEU A 166 -2.47 3.40 -11.09
C LEU A 166 -1.48 2.34 -10.55
N ALA A 167 -0.31 2.77 -10.09
CA ALA A 167 0.67 1.85 -9.51
C ALA A 167 0.16 1.21 -8.20
N ARG A 168 -0.60 1.94 -7.39
CA ARG A 168 -1.28 1.40 -6.19
C ARG A 168 -2.35 0.39 -6.54
N LEU A 169 -3.14 0.62 -7.60
CA LEU A 169 -4.11 -0.36 -8.10
C LEU A 169 -3.42 -1.64 -8.58
N ILE A 170 -2.38 -1.53 -9.41
CA ILE A 170 -1.63 -2.70 -9.92
C ILE A 170 -0.98 -3.48 -8.77
N SER A 171 -0.40 -2.79 -7.78
CA SER A 171 0.19 -3.45 -6.60
C SER A 171 -0.82 -3.97 -5.57
N ASN A 172 -2.12 -3.75 -5.79
CA ASN A 172 -3.19 -4.04 -4.83
C ASN A 172 -2.91 -3.45 -3.45
N ASP A 173 -2.51 -2.18 -3.39
CA ASP A 173 -2.32 -1.49 -2.12
C ASP A 173 -3.62 -1.52 -1.29
N LYS A 174 -3.49 -1.99 -0.04
CA LYS A 174 -4.58 -2.17 0.92
C LYS A 174 -5.34 -0.88 1.23
N VAL A 175 -4.71 0.28 1.05
CA VAL A 175 -5.39 1.58 1.16
C VAL A 175 -6.56 1.71 0.17
N LEU A 176 -6.51 1.06 -0.98
CA LEU A 176 -7.55 1.15 -2.02
C LEU A 176 -8.58 0.02 -1.96
N THR A 177 -8.34 -0.98 -1.11
CA THR A 177 -9.13 -2.23 -1.06
C THR A 177 -9.75 -2.48 0.32
N SER A 178 -9.65 -1.53 1.25
CA SER A 178 -10.40 -1.62 2.51
C SER A 178 -11.89 -1.58 2.20
N SER A 179 -12.50 -2.75 2.33
CA SER A 179 -13.92 -3.04 2.47
C SER A 179 -14.64 -1.98 3.29
N ALA A 180 -15.19 -0.97 2.62
CA ALA A 180 -16.36 -0.28 3.11
C ALA A 180 -17.60 -1.09 2.67
N GLN A 181 -17.83 -2.21 3.34
CA GLN A 181 -19.19 -2.64 3.61
C GLN A 181 -19.31 -2.95 5.10
N ASN A 182 -20.39 -2.42 5.64
CA ASN A 182 -20.84 -2.50 7.02
C ASN A 182 -20.67 -3.91 7.61
N GLY A 183 -20.30 -3.93 8.90
CA GLY A 183 -20.33 -5.06 9.84
C GLY A 183 -20.76 -6.42 9.31
N GLU A 184 -19.78 -7.29 9.08
CA GLU A 184 -19.72 -8.70 9.45
C GLU A 184 -18.37 -9.19 8.92
N GLU A 185 -17.40 -9.39 9.81
CA GLU A 185 -16.16 -10.07 9.46
C GLU A 185 -16.54 -11.51 9.07
N ALA A 186 -16.18 -11.91 7.84
CA ALA A 186 -16.31 -13.29 7.41
C ALA A 186 -15.41 -14.16 8.28
N ASP A 187 -16.04 -14.88 9.20
CA ASP A 187 -15.48 -16.03 9.90
C ASP A 187 -14.97 -17.04 8.87
N ASP A 188 -13.79 -17.60 9.16
CA ASP A 188 -13.28 -18.82 8.55
C ASP A 188 -14.26 -19.98 8.84
N GLU A 189 -15.22 -20.25 7.94
CA GLU A 189 -15.87 -21.57 7.89
C GLU A 189 -15.97 -22.08 6.45
N ILE A 190 -15.33 -23.24 6.23
CA ILE A 190 -15.57 -24.13 5.09
C ILE A 190 -16.98 -24.70 5.27
N SER A 191 -17.90 -24.42 4.33
CA SER A 191 -19.09 -25.24 4.17
C SER A 191 -19.41 -25.48 2.69
N ASP A 192 -19.57 -26.77 2.39
CA ASP A 192 -19.99 -27.40 1.15
C ASP A 192 -21.42 -27.00 0.72
N ASP A 193 -21.70 -27.26 -0.56
CA ASP A 193 -23.00 -27.36 -1.24
C ASP A 193 -23.73 -26.09 -1.77
N THR A 194 -23.56 -25.92 -3.09
CA THR A 194 -24.55 -25.65 -4.17
C THR A 194 -25.80 -24.78 -3.88
N ASP A 195 -25.98 -23.68 -4.63
CA ASP A 195 -26.80 -23.67 -5.87
C ASP A 195 -26.67 -22.34 -6.65
N GLU A 196 -26.94 -22.42 -7.95
CA GLU A 196 -26.65 -21.40 -8.98
C GLU A 196 -27.55 -20.13 -8.96
N ASN A 197 -26.94 -19.04 -9.45
CA ASN A 197 -27.54 -17.80 -10.00
C ASN A 197 -27.72 -16.59 -9.07
N GLU A 198 -26.60 -15.99 -8.68
CA GLU A 198 -26.43 -14.54 -8.79
C GLU A 198 -24.93 -14.22 -8.97
N VAL A 199 -24.51 -13.81 -10.17
CA VAL A 199 -23.14 -13.32 -10.40
C VAL A 199 -23.06 -11.92 -9.82
N VAL A 200 -22.82 -11.83 -8.52
CA VAL A 200 -22.45 -10.58 -7.88
C VAL A 200 -21.02 -10.26 -8.31
N VAL A 201 -20.89 -9.28 -9.21
CA VAL A 201 -19.59 -8.77 -9.67
C VAL A 201 -18.94 -8.05 -8.48
N GLU A 202 -18.20 -8.81 -7.68
CA GLU A 202 -17.44 -8.31 -6.53
C GLU A 202 -16.16 -7.62 -7.02
N SER A 203 -16.30 -6.49 -7.71
CA SER A 203 -15.18 -5.66 -8.19
C SER A 203 -15.39 -4.17 -7.95
N LEU A 204 -16.11 -3.81 -6.89
CA LEU A 204 -16.19 -2.42 -6.46
C LEU A 204 -14.84 -2.03 -5.84
N VAL A 205 -13.97 -1.43 -6.66
CA VAL A 205 -12.85 -0.62 -6.18
C VAL A 205 -13.47 0.49 -5.33
N ASN A 206 -13.53 0.29 -4.02
CA ASN A 206 -14.03 1.33 -3.11
C ASN A 206 -12.96 2.41 -3.03
N PHE A 207 -13.06 3.39 -3.93
CA PHE A 207 -12.25 4.59 -3.89
C PHE A 207 -12.50 5.26 -2.54
N ARG A 208 -11.49 5.31 -1.67
CA ARG A 208 -11.45 6.38 -0.68
C ARG A 208 -11.60 7.68 -1.45
N GLU A 209 -12.49 8.56 -1.03
CA GLU A 209 -12.72 9.84 -1.72
C GLU A 209 -11.38 10.58 -1.85
N ASN A 210 -10.82 10.50 -3.05
CA ASN A 210 -9.67 11.26 -3.48
C ASN A 210 -10.24 12.28 -4.48
N PRO A 211 -10.38 13.55 -4.06
CA PRO A 211 -11.00 14.60 -4.89
C PRO A 211 -10.14 14.95 -6.10
N PHE A 212 -8.88 14.52 -6.11
CA PHE A 212 -7.92 14.82 -7.17
C PHE A 212 -7.87 13.77 -8.29
N ILE A 213 -8.54 12.63 -8.13
CA ILE A 213 -8.67 11.64 -9.20
C ILE A 213 -9.85 12.03 -10.09
N THR A 214 -9.57 12.18 -11.38
CA THR A 214 -10.55 12.55 -12.39
C THR A 214 -11.65 11.49 -12.49
N LYS A 215 -12.86 11.94 -12.83
CA LYS A 215 -13.99 11.03 -13.08
C LYS A 215 -13.67 10.04 -14.20
N GLU A 216 -12.97 10.49 -15.26
CA GLU A 216 -12.56 9.63 -16.37
C GLU A 216 -11.68 8.47 -15.88
N PHE A 217 -10.71 8.74 -15.01
CA PHE A 217 -9.85 7.70 -14.47
C PHE A 217 -10.64 6.71 -13.60
N LYS A 218 -11.53 7.21 -12.73
CA LYS A 218 -12.38 6.35 -11.87
C LYS A 218 -13.24 5.42 -12.73
N ASP A 219 -13.98 5.97 -13.69
CA ASP A 219 -14.85 5.21 -14.61
C ASP A 219 -14.07 4.17 -15.43
N TRP A 220 -12.79 4.43 -15.72
CA TRP A 220 -11.89 3.47 -16.37
C TRP A 220 -11.46 2.37 -15.40
N ALA A 221 -11.03 2.73 -14.19
CA ALA A 221 -10.48 1.79 -13.20
C ALA A 221 -11.54 0.79 -12.71
N GLU A 222 -12.80 1.22 -12.52
CA GLU A 222 -13.91 0.35 -12.12
C GLU A 222 -14.19 -0.79 -13.11
N LYS A 223 -13.86 -0.58 -14.38
CA LYS A 223 -14.07 -1.57 -15.46
C LYS A 223 -12.91 -2.56 -15.60
N LYS A 224 -11.91 -2.49 -14.73
CA LYS A 224 -10.70 -3.32 -14.78
C LYS A 224 -10.61 -4.19 -13.54
N ASP A 225 -10.20 -5.43 -13.74
CA ASP A 225 -9.92 -6.36 -12.65
C ASP A 225 -8.42 -6.34 -12.31
N PHE A 226 -8.10 -5.82 -11.13
CA PHE A 226 -6.73 -5.80 -10.62
C PHE A 226 -6.40 -7.01 -9.72
N SER A 227 -7.37 -7.88 -9.42
CA SER A 227 -7.24 -8.94 -8.42
C SER A 227 -6.11 -9.93 -8.72
N LYS A 228 -5.91 -10.26 -10.01
CA LYS A 228 -4.84 -11.17 -10.46
C LYS A 228 -3.45 -10.71 -10.04
N PHE A 229 -3.22 -9.41 -9.93
CA PHE A 229 -1.91 -8.86 -9.58
C PHE A 229 -1.49 -9.17 -8.14
N LYS A 230 -2.43 -9.55 -7.26
CA LYS A 230 -2.15 -10.03 -5.89
C LYS A 230 -1.19 -11.21 -5.89
N SER A 231 -1.30 -12.11 -6.88
CA SER A 231 -0.44 -13.31 -7.03
C SER A 231 1.07 -13.01 -7.10
N PHE A 232 1.43 -11.78 -7.49
CA PHE A 232 2.81 -11.31 -7.55
C PHE A 232 3.09 -10.23 -6.50
N PHE A 233 2.33 -9.12 -6.49
CA PHE A 233 2.68 -7.94 -5.69
C PHE A 233 2.34 -8.06 -4.21
N LEU A 234 1.52 -9.03 -3.81
CA LEU A 234 1.25 -9.38 -2.42
C LEU A 234 1.81 -10.76 -2.03
N ASN A 235 2.63 -11.36 -2.89
CA ASN A 235 3.22 -12.68 -2.64
C ASN A 235 4.31 -12.58 -1.56
N GLU A 236 4.11 -13.24 -0.43
CA GLU A 236 5.03 -13.20 0.71
C GLU A 236 6.39 -13.87 0.45
N GLU A 237 6.46 -14.77 -0.54
CA GLU A 237 7.72 -15.34 -1.01
C GLU A 237 8.56 -14.28 -1.76
N ILE A 238 7.92 -13.27 -2.38
CA ILE A 238 8.58 -12.17 -3.09
C ILE A 238 8.83 -10.99 -2.14
N TYR A 239 7.78 -10.51 -1.47
CA TYR A 239 7.79 -9.36 -0.59
C TYR A 239 7.52 -9.77 0.85
N SER A 240 8.41 -9.45 1.79
CA SER A 240 8.08 -9.63 3.21
C SER A 240 6.86 -8.79 3.62
N ILE A 241 6.13 -9.22 4.66
CA ILE A 241 5.00 -8.47 5.23
C ILE A 241 5.39 -7.02 5.55
N GLN A 242 6.61 -6.77 6.05
CA GLN A 242 7.09 -5.41 6.33
C GLN A 242 7.31 -4.58 5.07
N GLN A 243 7.76 -5.19 3.97
CA GLN A 243 7.90 -4.51 2.67
C GLN A 243 6.54 -4.15 2.08
N ILE A 244 5.56 -5.04 2.18
CA ILE A 244 4.17 -4.76 1.74
C ILE A 244 3.59 -3.63 2.59
N LYS A 245 3.73 -3.67 3.92
CA LYS A 245 3.27 -2.61 4.83
C LYS A 245 3.89 -1.23 4.52
N ARG A 246 5.12 -1.21 3.99
CA ARG A 246 5.85 0.00 3.59
C ARG A 246 5.71 0.34 2.09
N ASN A 247 4.78 -0.30 1.39
CA ASN A 247 4.46 -0.07 -0.03
C ASN A 247 5.65 -0.21 -0.98
N ILE A 248 6.59 -1.09 -0.63
CA ILE A 248 7.77 -1.36 -1.46
C ILE A 248 7.38 -2.02 -2.79
N ASN A 249 6.35 -2.86 -2.78
CA ASN A 249 5.72 -3.44 -3.96
C ASN A 249 5.11 -2.34 -4.88
N THR A 250 4.42 -1.35 -4.32
CA THR A 250 3.92 -0.20 -5.09
C THR A 250 5.06 0.60 -5.71
N LYS A 251 6.16 0.82 -4.98
CA LYS A 251 7.33 1.50 -5.54
C LYS A 251 7.94 0.72 -6.71
N ASP A 252 8.03 -0.60 -6.60
CA ASP A 252 8.48 -1.45 -7.70
C ASP A 252 7.57 -1.31 -8.93
N VAL A 253 6.24 -1.19 -8.76
CA VAL A 253 5.32 -0.94 -9.89
C VAL A 253 5.58 0.41 -10.54
N ILE A 254 5.76 1.49 -9.74
CA ILE A 254 6.11 2.83 -10.26
C ILE A 254 7.37 2.73 -11.13
N ASP A 255 8.40 2.03 -10.64
CA ASP A 255 9.67 1.86 -11.36
C ASP A 255 9.51 0.98 -12.61
N LEU A 256 8.73 -0.10 -12.56
CA LEU A 256 8.43 -0.95 -13.73
C LEU A 256 7.73 -0.14 -14.82
N ILE A 257 6.71 0.65 -14.47
CA ILE A 257 5.99 1.50 -15.43
C ILE A 257 6.95 2.51 -16.06
N GLY A 258 7.78 3.19 -15.26
CA GLY A 258 8.77 4.13 -15.79
C GLY A 258 9.72 3.51 -16.81
N ILE A 259 10.23 2.31 -16.54
CA ILE A 259 11.12 1.59 -17.47
C ILE A 259 10.36 1.21 -18.75
N VAL A 260 9.14 0.68 -18.63
CA VAL A 260 8.32 0.29 -19.78
C VAL A 260 7.94 1.48 -20.65
N MET A 261 7.67 2.64 -20.04
CA MET A 261 7.35 3.89 -20.75
C MET A 261 8.56 4.44 -21.51
N ASN A 262 9.71 4.50 -20.85
CA ASN A 262 10.92 5.07 -21.45
C ASN A 262 11.59 4.11 -22.44
N LYS A 263 11.26 2.81 -22.41
CA LYS A 263 11.93 1.74 -23.16
C LYS A 263 13.46 1.68 -22.97
N GLU A 264 14.01 2.44 -22.03
CA GLU A 264 15.41 2.43 -21.68
C GLU A 264 15.60 1.62 -20.40
N PHE A 265 16.53 0.67 -20.45
CA PHE A 265 16.90 -0.20 -19.33
C PHE A 265 17.66 0.54 -18.20
N HIS A 266 17.33 1.82 -17.97
CA HIS A 266 18.17 2.77 -17.25
C HIS A 266 17.45 3.52 -16.12
N GLY A 267 16.28 3.07 -15.69
CA GLY A 267 15.66 3.65 -14.50
C GLY A 267 16.44 3.26 -13.25
N ARG A 268 17.16 4.20 -12.63
CA ARG A 268 17.26 4.21 -11.16
C ARG A 268 15.84 4.26 -10.58
N VAL A 269 15.72 4.19 -9.26
CA VAL A 269 14.44 4.55 -8.60
C VAL A 269 13.98 5.88 -9.19
N LEU A 270 12.80 5.94 -9.81
CA LEU A 270 12.26 7.20 -10.34
C LEU A 270 12.22 8.20 -9.19
N ASP A 271 12.81 9.37 -9.42
CA ASP A 271 12.65 10.48 -8.49
C ASP A 271 11.33 11.22 -8.72
N ASP A 272 11.07 12.18 -7.84
CA ASP A 272 9.80 12.89 -7.84
C ASP A 272 9.58 13.69 -9.15
N GLU A 273 10.62 14.30 -9.70
CA GLU A 273 10.50 15.08 -10.95
C GLU A 273 10.22 14.16 -12.14
N GLU A 274 10.86 12.99 -12.18
CA GLU A 274 10.62 11.98 -13.21
C GLU A 274 9.19 11.40 -13.12
N ILE A 275 8.65 11.18 -11.92
CA ILE A 275 7.26 10.73 -11.73
C ILE A 275 6.28 11.78 -12.25
N GLU A 276 6.49 13.04 -11.88
CA GLU A 276 5.62 14.15 -12.31
C GLU A 276 5.66 14.31 -13.84
N GLY A 277 6.85 14.29 -14.44
CA GLY A 277 7.04 14.40 -15.89
C GLY A 277 6.41 13.27 -16.69
N LEU A 278 6.38 12.04 -16.16
CA LEU A 278 5.80 10.87 -16.82
C LEU A 278 4.28 10.74 -16.66
N THR A 279 3.67 11.52 -15.77
CA THR A 279 2.28 11.30 -15.36
C THR A 279 1.32 11.35 -16.55
N SER A 280 1.38 12.41 -17.37
CA SER A 280 0.49 12.56 -18.53
C SER A 280 0.64 11.42 -19.54
N ASP A 281 1.88 11.00 -19.82
CA ASP A 281 2.16 9.92 -20.79
C ASP A 281 1.66 8.58 -20.27
N VAL A 282 1.84 8.30 -18.98
CA VAL A 282 1.32 7.10 -18.32
C VAL A 282 -0.20 7.07 -18.42
N LEU A 283 -0.88 8.19 -18.16
CA LEU A 283 -2.35 8.25 -18.21
C LEU A 283 -2.91 8.09 -19.61
N ASN A 284 -2.22 8.61 -20.63
CA ASN A 284 -2.54 8.35 -22.02
C ASN A 284 -2.40 6.86 -22.39
N GLN A 285 -1.47 6.15 -21.74
CA GLN A 285 -1.20 4.74 -21.99
C GLN A 285 -1.77 3.77 -20.92
N LYS A 286 -2.59 4.25 -19.97
CA LYS A 286 -3.07 3.47 -18.80
C LYS A 286 -3.68 2.12 -19.18
N SER A 287 -4.50 2.07 -20.23
CA SER A 287 -5.09 0.83 -20.74
C SER A 287 -4.05 -0.14 -21.30
N VAL A 288 -3.07 0.38 -22.04
CA VAL A 288 -2.00 -0.45 -22.62
C VAL A 288 -1.11 -1.00 -21.50
N ILE A 289 -0.73 -0.16 -20.53
CA ILE A 289 0.04 -0.57 -19.35
C ILE A 289 -0.70 -1.68 -18.60
N PHE A 290 -1.99 -1.50 -18.31
CA PHE A 290 -2.80 -2.53 -17.65
C PHE A 290 -2.74 -3.88 -18.40
N ILE A 291 -2.97 -3.88 -19.72
CA ILE A 291 -2.94 -5.11 -20.52
C ILE A 291 -1.55 -5.75 -20.51
N LYS A 292 -0.47 -4.95 -20.55
CA LYS A 292 0.90 -5.45 -20.45
C LYS A 292 1.13 -6.21 -19.14
N PHE A 293 0.71 -5.63 -18.02
CA PHE A 293 0.81 -6.27 -16.71
C PHE A 293 -0.07 -7.50 -16.61
N ASP A 294 -1.33 -7.46 -17.07
CA ASP A 294 -2.26 -8.60 -17.03
C ASP A 294 -1.66 -9.82 -17.76
N LYS A 295 -1.19 -9.64 -18.99
CA LYS A 295 -0.54 -10.73 -19.74
C LYS A 295 0.76 -11.21 -19.11
N ALA A 296 1.62 -10.30 -18.67
CA ALA A 296 2.90 -10.68 -18.08
C ALA A 296 2.72 -11.48 -16.79
N ILE A 297 1.73 -11.11 -15.97
CA ILE A 297 1.37 -11.83 -14.74
C ILE A 297 0.70 -13.17 -15.05
N GLU A 298 -0.11 -13.26 -16.10
CA GLU A 298 -0.68 -14.53 -16.56
C GLU A 298 0.44 -15.53 -16.94
N ILE A 299 1.44 -15.07 -17.70
CA ILE A 299 2.60 -15.89 -18.05
C ILE A 299 3.38 -16.26 -16.79
N PHE A 300 3.66 -15.30 -15.90
CA PHE A 300 4.39 -15.55 -14.65
C PHE A 300 3.70 -16.66 -13.81
N ASN A 301 2.38 -16.63 -13.72
CA ASN A 301 1.61 -17.63 -12.96
C ASN A 301 1.59 -19.02 -13.60
N LYS A 302 1.90 -19.14 -14.90
CA LYS A 302 2.05 -20.43 -15.60
C LYS A 302 3.46 -21.01 -15.48
N ILE A 303 4.45 -20.23 -15.04
CA ILE A 303 5.83 -20.68 -14.88
C ILE A 303 5.96 -21.54 -13.62
N THR A 304 6.64 -22.68 -13.76
CA THR A 304 7.05 -23.50 -12.62
C THR A 304 8.39 -22.98 -12.09
N ILE A 305 8.41 -22.47 -10.86
CA ILE A 305 9.63 -21.93 -10.27
C ILE A 305 10.47 -23.06 -9.65
N PRO A 306 11.69 -23.34 -10.18
CA PRO A 306 12.54 -24.41 -9.67
C PRO A 306 13.09 -24.09 -8.27
N GLU A 307 13.27 -25.15 -7.47
CA GLU A 307 13.98 -25.06 -6.20
C GLU A 307 15.49 -25.23 -6.40
N VAL A 308 16.28 -24.36 -5.77
CA VAL A 308 17.75 -24.42 -5.78
C VAL A 308 18.24 -24.81 -4.38
N PRO A 309 18.84 -26.00 -4.22
CA PRO A 309 19.43 -26.41 -2.95
C PRO A 309 20.53 -25.44 -2.49
N GLY A 310 20.67 -25.24 -1.18
CA GLY A 310 21.76 -24.43 -0.61
C GLY A 310 21.49 -22.92 -0.51
N PHE A 311 20.35 -22.42 -1.01
CA PHE A 311 19.91 -21.04 -0.78
C PHE A 311 18.84 -20.96 0.32
N ARG A 312 18.83 -19.84 1.07
CA ARG A 312 17.89 -19.62 2.19
C ARG A 312 16.41 -19.59 1.73
N LYS A 313 16.14 -19.10 0.52
CA LYS A 313 14.85 -19.27 -0.16
C LYS A 313 15.06 -20.31 -1.26
N LYS A 314 14.30 -21.41 -1.20
CA LYS A 314 14.44 -22.53 -2.14
C LYS A 314 14.06 -22.11 -3.56
N LYS A 315 12.97 -21.35 -3.73
CA LYS A 315 12.51 -20.84 -5.03
C LYS A 315 13.28 -19.58 -5.44
N TYR A 316 14.34 -19.75 -6.22
CA TYR A 316 15.33 -18.71 -6.50
C TYR A 316 14.79 -17.51 -7.31
N PHE A 317 13.84 -17.75 -8.23
CA PHE A 317 13.18 -16.69 -8.99
C PHE A 317 12.09 -15.94 -8.21
N LEU A 318 11.71 -16.40 -7.02
CA LEU A 318 10.86 -15.63 -6.10
C LEU A 318 11.66 -14.68 -5.20
N LEU A 319 13.00 -14.68 -5.26
CA LEU A 319 13.77 -13.57 -4.69
C LEU A 319 13.34 -12.26 -5.38
N ARG A 320 12.98 -11.23 -4.61
CA ARG A 320 12.46 -9.95 -5.13
C ARG A 320 13.25 -9.39 -6.32
N SER A 321 14.58 -9.45 -6.28
CA SER A 321 15.44 -9.00 -7.39
C SER A 321 15.24 -9.78 -8.68
N ASN A 322 15.07 -11.09 -8.59
CA ASN A 322 14.91 -11.99 -9.72
C ASN A 322 13.47 -11.96 -10.23
N ALA A 323 12.49 -11.97 -9.32
CA ALA A 323 11.07 -11.81 -9.64
C ALA A 323 10.82 -10.50 -10.38
N PHE A 324 11.38 -9.39 -9.89
CA PHE A 324 11.33 -8.09 -10.55
C PHE A 324 11.94 -8.15 -11.96
N THR A 325 13.13 -8.74 -12.10
CA THR A 325 13.80 -8.85 -13.39
C THR A 325 13.01 -9.73 -14.37
N LEU A 326 12.42 -10.84 -13.91
CA LEU A 326 11.59 -11.74 -14.73
C LEU A 326 10.34 -11.02 -15.21
N LEU A 327 9.60 -10.38 -14.31
CA LEU A 327 8.41 -9.62 -14.69
C LEU A 327 8.75 -8.47 -15.66
N LEU A 328 9.85 -7.75 -15.42
CA LEU A 328 10.30 -6.69 -16.32
C LEU A 328 10.61 -7.23 -17.72
N ALA A 329 11.31 -8.36 -17.82
CA ALA A 329 11.65 -8.95 -19.11
C ALA A 329 10.40 -9.41 -19.87
N LEU A 330 9.39 -9.95 -19.18
CA LEU A 330 8.07 -10.25 -19.76
C LEU A 330 7.36 -8.98 -20.26
N LEU A 331 7.36 -7.90 -19.45
CA LEU A 331 6.76 -6.61 -19.83
C LEU A 331 7.41 -5.97 -21.06
N LEU A 332 8.74 -6.09 -21.18
CA LEU A 332 9.50 -5.57 -22.32
C LEU A 332 9.29 -6.40 -23.58
N ASN A 333 9.01 -7.70 -23.45
CA ASN A 333 8.68 -8.61 -24.56
C ASN A 333 7.17 -8.81 -24.72
N TYR A 334 6.34 -7.85 -24.28
CA TYR A 334 4.88 -7.95 -24.30
C TYR A 334 4.30 -8.42 -25.65
N GLU A 335 4.85 -7.93 -26.76
CA GLU A 335 4.38 -8.23 -28.12
C GLU A 335 4.54 -9.71 -28.49
N TYR A 336 5.41 -10.44 -27.77
CA TYR A 336 5.73 -11.83 -28.04
C TYR A 336 5.19 -12.81 -26.99
N LEU A 337 4.50 -12.32 -25.94
CA LEU A 337 4.06 -13.17 -24.82
C LEU A 337 3.14 -14.32 -25.25
N ASP A 338 2.30 -14.09 -26.27
CA ASP A 338 1.38 -15.10 -26.79
C ASP A 338 2.12 -16.22 -27.58
N HIS A 339 3.40 -15.99 -27.91
CA HIS A 339 4.27 -16.93 -28.63
C HIS A 339 5.31 -17.61 -27.73
N ILE A 340 5.26 -17.38 -26.41
CA ILE A 340 6.17 -18.03 -25.48
C ILE A 340 5.71 -19.46 -25.20
N ASP A 341 6.54 -20.44 -25.55
CA ASP A 341 6.40 -21.82 -25.09
C ASP A 341 6.74 -21.92 -23.59
N ILE A 342 5.69 -22.07 -22.77
CA ILE A 342 5.80 -22.20 -21.31
C ILE A 342 6.59 -23.45 -20.89
N GLY A 343 6.47 -24.56 -21.62
CA GLY A 343 7.20 -25.79 -21.31
C GLY A 343 8.71 -25.62 -21.54
N LYS A 344 9.07 -24.96 -22.64
CA LYS A 344 10.46 -24.59 -22.93
C LYS A 344 11.00 -23.58 -21.92
N LEU A 345 10.21 -22.58 -21.54
CA LEU A 345 10.61 -21.59 -20.53
C LEU A 345 10.85 -22.23 -19.16
N ASN A 346 9.99 -23.16 -18.74
CA ASN A 346 10.19 -23.92 -17.50
C ASN A 346 11.49 -24.72 -17.54
N THR A 347 11.78 -25.36 -18.68
CA THR A 347 13.02 -26.13 -18.89
C THR A 347 14.26 -25.24 -18.84
N GLU A 348 14.24 -24.07 -19.50
CA GLU A 348 15.36 -23.12 -19.47
C GLU A 348 15.61 -22.58 -18.05
N LEU A 349 14.55 -22.27 -17.30
CA LEU A 349 14.67 -21.81 -15.91
C LEU A 349 15.24 -22.90 -15.00
N GLU A 350 14.81 -24.15 -15.16
CA GLU A 350 15.34 -25.28 -14.40
C GLU A 350 16.84 -25.49 -14.70
N GLN A 351 17.22 -25.53 -15.98
CA GLN A 351 18.62 -25.67 -16.40
C GLN A 351 19.49 -24.52 -15.89
N PHE A 352 18.98 -23.29 -15.94
CA PHE A 352 19.66 -22.12 -15.41
C PHE A 352 19.89 -22.25 -13.89
N CYS A 353 18.90 -22.75 -13.16
CA CYS A 353 18.98 -22.97 -11.72
C CYS A 353 19.94 -24.09 -11.32
N VAL A 354 20.16 -25.10 -12.18
CA VAL A 354 21.18 -26.15 -11.96
C VAL A 354 22.60 -25.59 -12.05
N SER A 355 22.84 -24.62 -12.93
CA SER A 355 24.17 -24.06 -13.18
C SER A 355 24.17 -22.52 -13.12
N LEU A 356 23.83 -21.97 -11.94
CA LEU A 356 23.74 -20.53 -11.73
C LEU A 356 25.09 -19.82 -11.95
N PRO A 357 25.17 -18.85 -12.87
CA PRO A 357 26.37 -18.02 -13.06
C PRO A 357 26.72 -17.22 -11.80
N GLY A 358 28.00 -17.15 -11.46
CA GLY A 358 28.45 -16.49 -10.22
C GLY A 358 28.18 -14.98 -10.18
N ASP A 359 28.27 -14.31 -11.33
CA ASP A 359 27.91 -12.90 -11.52
C ASP A 359 26.40 -12.66 -11.36
N TYR A 360 25.56 -13.57 -11.87
CA TYR A 360 24.11 -13.52 -11.64
C TYR A 360 23.78 -13.68 -10.15
N VAL A 361 24.44 -14.62 -9.45
CA VAL A 361 24.26 -14.82 -8.01
C VAL A 361 24.70 -13.60 -7.21
N ALA A 362 25.81 -12.98 -7.58
CA ALA A 362 26.25 -11.73 -6.97
C ALA A 362 25.23 -10.61 -7.23
N ALA A 363 24.73 -10.50 -8.46
CA ALA A 363 23.75 -9.50 -8.81
C ALA A 363 22.42 -9.70 -8.05
N ALA A 364 21.92 -10.93 -7.90
CA ALA A 364 20.68 -11.24 -7.18
C ALA A 364 20.71 -10.87 -5.69
N LYS A 365 21.89 -10.75 -5.07
CA LYS A 365 22.01 -10.30 -3.67
C LYS A 365 21.88 -8.79 -3.51
N ASN A 366 21.96 -8.04 -4.60
CA ASN A 366 21.88 -6.59 -4.59
C ASN A 366 20.47 -6.10 -4.89
N SER A 367 20.25 -4.80 -4.66
CA SER A 367 18.98 -4.15 -4.95
C SER A 367 18.49 -4.43 -6.37
N ASN A 368 17.18 -4.65 -6.51
CA ASN A 368 16.54 -4.69 -7.83
C ASN A 368 16.73 -3.37 -8.58
N MET A 369 16.96 -2.28 -7.84
CA MET A 369 17.14 -0.93 -8.37
C MET A 369 18.59 -0.54 -8.68
N ASP A 370 19.59 -1.35 -8.33
CA ASP A 370 20.97 -1.11 -8.77
C ASP A 370 21.07 -1.35 -10.29
N LYS A 371 21.42 -0.30 -11.04
CA LYS A 371 21.47 -0.31 -12.50
C LYS A 371 22.41 -1.39 -13.05
N LYS A 372 23.61 -1.51 -12.49
CA LYS A 372 24.62 -2.47 -12.97
C LYS A 372 24.16 -3.89 -12.70
N GLN A 373 23.67 -4.15 -11.49
CA GLN A 373 23.25 -5.49 -11.09
C GLN A 373 21.98 -5.92 -11.83
N ARG A 374 21.06 -4.99 -12.11
CA ARG A 374 19.87 -5.27 -12.90
C ARG A 374 20.19 -5.59 -14.35
N ALA A 375 21.14 -4.87 -14.96
CA ALA A 375 21.58 -5.15 -16.33
C ALA A 375 22.12 -6.57 -16.45
N ILE A 376 22.97 -7.00 -15.50
CA ILE A 376 23.49 -8.38 -15.43
C ILE A 376 22.33 -9.37 -15.36
N ARG A 377 21.40 -9.22 -14.41
CA ARG A 377 20.28 -10.17 -14.29
C ARG A 377 19.41 -10.21 -15.55
N HIS A 378 19.13 -9.06 -16.14
CA HIS A 378 18.26 -8.97 -17.30
C HIS A 378 18.88 -9.60 -18.54
N GLU A 379 20.18 -9.47 -18.76
CA GLU A 379 20.86 -10.12 -19.88
C GLU A 379 20.57 -11.64 -19.93
N TYR A 380 20.72 -12.32 -18.79
CA TYR A 380 20.41 -13.76 -18.70
C TYR A 380 18.92 -14.05 -18.90
N VAL A 381 18.05 -13.30 -18.23
CA VAL A 381 16.59 -13.55 -18.27
C VAL A 381 15.99 -13.26 -19.64
N GLU A 382 16.42 -12.16 -20.28
CA GLU A 382 16.03 -11.77 -21.62
C GLU A 382 16.42 -12.84 -22.66
N LEU A 383 17.65 -13.38 -22.55
CA LEU A 383 18.11 -14.45 -23.43
C LEU A 383 17.27 -15.73 -23.25
N MET A 384 16.91 -16.09 -22.02
CA MET A 384 16.03 -17.24 -21.76
C MET A 384 14.66 -17.03 -22.39
N ILE A 385 14.02 -15.87 -22.17
CA ILE A 385 12.71 -15.56 -22.75
C ILE A 385 12.77 -15.61 -24.28
N LYS A 386 13.78 -14.98 -24.90
CA LYS A 386 13.93 -14.96 -26.37
C LYS A 386 14.10 -16.34 -26.99
N ARG A 387 14.74 -17.28 -26.29
CA ARG A 387 14.84 -18.67 -26.77
C ARG A 387 13.50 -19.39 -26.74
N CYS A 388 12.54 -18.91 -25.96
CA CYS A 388 11.24 -19.55 -25.77
C CYS A 388 10.13 -18.97 -26.65
N ILE A 389 10.42 -17.90 -27.40
CA ILE A 389 9.49 -17.34 -28.39
C ILE A 389 9.57 -18.23 -29.65
N GLU A 390 8.44 -18.77 -30.07
CA GLU A 390 8.28 -19.60 -31.28
C GLU A 390 8.40 -18.82 -32.60
#